data_AF-A0A0S8F239-F1
#
_entry.id   AF-A0A0S8F239-F1
#
_cell.length_a   1.000
_cell.length_b   1.000
_cell.length_c   1.000
_cell.angle_alpha   90.00
_cell.angle_beta   90.00
_cell.angle_gamma   90.00
#
_symmetry.space_group_name_H-M   'P 1'
#
loop_
_entity.id
_entity.type
_entity.pdbx_description
1 polymer ?
#
loop_
_entity_poly.entity_id
_entity_poly.type
_entity_poly.pdbx_seq_one_letter_code
_entity_poly.pdbx_strand_id
1 'polypeptide(L)'
;MHEFLTAMFLGDTPARFALGHECRMQAAGDEISTVRWTNFDLSDSTIRRHVVDGMRLTHLGLVFDNIMSFVLDENGVITKLTFLGMDDTPDDDNDPLTRLDAEFVLLTGSLRALLKDLNKILG
;
A
#
# COMPACT_ATOMS: atom_id res chain seq x y z
N MET A 1 12.54 -6.61 0.00
CA MET A 1 11.08 -6.45 0.24
C MET A 1 10.77 -6.31 1.73
N HIS A 2 11.06 -7.30 2.58
CA HIS A 2 10.78 -7.21 4.02
C HIS A 2 11.38 -5.96 4.68
N GLU A 3 12.64 -5.62 4.39
CA GLU A 3 13.28 -4.38 4.88
C GLU A 3 12.51 -3.12 4.47
N PHE A 4 12.02 -3.05 3.22
CA PHE A 4 11.21 -1.94 2.74
C PHE A 4 9.89 -1.82 3.51
N LEU A 5 9.19 -2.94 3.75
CA LEU A 5 7.96 -2.93 4.54
C LEU A 5 8.22 -2.43 5.96
N THR A 6 9.28 -2.91 6.61
CA THR A 6 9.65 -2.49 7.97
C THR A 6 10.05 -1.02 8.02
N ALA A 7 10.84 -0.54 7.06
CA ALA A 7 11.21 0.87 6.95
C ALA A 7 9.98 1.79 6.81
N MET A 8 9.08 1.46 5.88
CA MET A 8 7.81 2.16 5.68
C MET A 8 6.97 2.20 6.96
N PHE A 9 6.85 1.05 7.63
CA PHE A 9 6.06 0.92 8.85
C PHE A 9 6.64 1.72 10.03
N LEU A 10 7.96 1.84 10.12
CA LEU A 10 8.64 2.64 11.14
C LEU A 10 8.68 4.15 10.82
N GLY A 11 8.31 4.54 9.60
CA GLY A 11 8.17 5.94 9.19
C GLY A 11 9.27 6.45 8.26
N ASP A 12 10.12 5.57 7.73
CA ASP A 12 10.99 5.91 6.62
C ASP A 12 10.21 5.79 5.31
N THR A 13 9.64 6.92 4.88
CA THR A 13 8.74 6.99 3.72
C THR A 13 9.46 7.60 2.51
N PRO A 14 9.78 6.79 1.47
CA PRO A 14 10.31 7.31 0.22
C PRO A 14 9.32 8.25 -0.46
N ALA A 15 9.84 9.05 -1.39
CA ALA A 15 9.03 10.01 -2.13
C ALA A 15 7.80 9.33 -2.75
N ARG A 16 6.62 9.94 -2.55
CA ARG A 16 5.28 9.51 -3.02
C ARG A 16 4.67 8.32 -2.31
N PHE A 17 5.35 7.68 -1.35
CA PHE A 17 4.73 6.61 -0.55
C PHE A 17 4.29 7.15 0.81
N ALA A 18 3.13 6.69 1.27
CA ALA A 18 2.62 6.93 2.61
C ALA A 18 2.10 5.63 3.25
N LEU A 19 2.13 5.59 4.58
CA LEU A 19 1.64 4.47 5.37
C LEU A 19 0.11 4.40 5.26
N GLY A 20 -0.43 3.22 4.96
CA GLY A 20 -1.86 2.95 4.99
C GLY A 20 -2.36 2.54 6.38
N HIS A 21 -3.57 1.96 6.41
CA HIS A 21 -4.28 1.65 7.65
C HIS A 21 -4.45 0.14 7.90
N GLU A 22 -3.65 -0.70 7.25
CA GLU A 22 -3.69 -2.14 7.48
C GLU A 22 -2.32 -2.78 7.38
N CYS A 23 -2.09 -3.81 8.19
CA CYS A 23 -0.89 -4.63 8.11
C CYS A 23 -1.16 -6.05 8.61
N ARG A 24 -0.25 -6.96 8.25
CA ARG A 24 -0.20 -8.32 8.79
C ARG A 24 1.18 -8.61 9.34
N MET A 25 1.22 -9.17 10.53
CA MET A 25 2.44 -9.60 11.18
C MET A 25 2.36 -11.09 11.51
N GLN A 26 3.52 -11.74 11.59
CA GLN A 26 3.66 -13.15 11.91
C GLN A 26 4.70 -13.30 13.03
N ALA A 27 4.46 -14.20 13.98
CA ALA A 27 5.41 -14.46 15.05
C ALA A 27 6.71 -15.09 14.51
N ALA A 28 7.84 -14.76 15.13
CA ALA A 28 9.10 -15.38 14.78
C ALA A 28 9.09 -16.88 15.13
N GLY A 29 9.30 -17.74 14.14
CA GLY A 29 9.43 -19.20 14.34
C GLY A 29 8.10 -19.99 14.35
N ASP A 30 6.96 -19.33 14.17
CA ASP A 30 5.66 -20.00 14.00
C ASP A 30 4.90 -19.39 12.82
N GLU A 31 4.75 -20.17 11.75
CA GLU A 31 4.06 -19.71 10.54
C GLU A 31 2.55 -19.55 10.72
N ILE A 32 1.95 -20.16 11.74
CA ILE A 32 0.50 -20.17 11.96
C ILE A 32 0.06 -18.91 12.73
N SER A 33 0.87 -18.46 13.68
CA SER A 33 0.56 -17.32 14.53
C SER A 33 0.68 -15.99 13.78
N THR A 34 -0.47 -15.44 13.36
CA THR A 34 -0.56 -14.18 12.64
C THR A 34 -1.50 -13.18 13.33
N VAL A 35 -1.17 -11.89 13.23
CA VAL A 35 -2.02 -10.78 13.66
C VAL A 35 -2.29 -9.89 12.46
N ARG A 36 -3.53 -9.41 12.35
CA ARG A 36 -3.98 -8.52 11.27
C ARG A 36 -4.66 -7.30 11.87
N TRP A 37 -4.17 -6.12 11.49
CA TRP A 37 -4.83 -4.85 11.75
C TRP A 37 -5.48 -4.38 10.45
N THR A 38 -6.69 -3.84 10.54
CA THR A 38 -7.44 -3.32 9.39
C THR A 38 -8.18 -2.07 9.84
N ASN A 39 -8.13 -1.03 9.02
CA ASN A 39 -8.70 0.29 9.33
C ASN A 39 -8.22 0.84 10.68
N PHE A 40 -6.90 0.81 10.90
CA PHE A 40 -6.26 1.24 12.14
C PHE A 40 -5.09 2.18 11.86
N ASP A 41 -4.81 3.11 12.77
CA ASP A 41 -3.61 3.95 12.71
C ASP A 41 -2.33 3.17 13.04
N LEU A 42 -1.57 2.82 12.00
CA LEU A 42 -0.32 2.06 12.15
C LEU A 42 0.83 2.88 12.71
N SER A 43 0.66 4.19 12.90
CA SER A 43 1.63 5.03 13.61
C SER A 43 1.58 4.85 15.13
N ASP A 44 0.53 4.19 15.65
CA ASP A 44 0.38 3.91 17.08
C ASP A 44 1.56 3.08 17.62
N SER A 45 2.18 3.61 18.69
CA SER A 45 3.33 3.01 19.35
C SER A 45 3.10 1.57 19.82
N THR A 46 1.86 1.21 20.18
CA THR A 46 1.50 -0.14 20.64
C THR A 46 1.59 -1.15 19.50
N ILE A 47 1.20 -0.76 18.28
CA ILE A 47 1.34 -1.62 17.10
C ILE A 47 2.80 -1.70 16.69
N ARG A 48 3.51 -0.57 16.69
CA ARG A 48 4.94 -0.53 16.36
C ARG A 48 5.77 -1.44 17.25
N ARG A 49 5.41 -1.51 18.54
CA ARG A 49 6.06 -2.37 19.51
C ARG A 49 6.03 -3.84 19.12
N HIS A 50 4.99 -4.35 18.48
CA HIS A 50 4.95 -5.74 18.05
C HIS A 50 6.05 -6.11 17.03
N VAL A 51 6.40 -5.18 16.12
CA VAL A 51 7.52 -5.39 15.19
C VAL A 51 8.85 -5.33 15.94
N VAL A 52 8.99 -4.42 16.89
CA VAL A 52 10.18 -4.31 17.76
C VAL A 52 10.37 -5.58 18.62
N ASP A 53 9.26 -6.16 19.09
CA ASP A 53 9.24 -7.38 19.92
C ASP A 53 9.42 -8.66 19.09
N GLY A 54 9.78 -8.54 17.80
CA GLY A 54 10.21 -9.65 16.96
C GLY A 54 9.14 -10.24 16.04
N MET A 55 7.96 -9.62 15.90
CA MET A 55 7.03 -10.04 14.86
C MET A 55 7.47 -9.56 13.48
N ARG A 56 7.41 -10.45 12.50
CA ARG A 56 7.76 -10.17 11.11
C ARG A 56 6.57 -9.53 10.39
N LEU A 57 6.77 -8.34 9.83
CA LEU A 57 5.79 -7.70 8.95
C LEU A 57 5.76 -8.43 7.59
N THR A 58 4.60 -9.00 7.25
CA THR A 58 4.41 -9.78 6.02
C THR A 58 3.57 -9.05 4.98
N HIS A 59 2.68 -8.15 5.40
CA HIS A 59 1.84 -7.34 4.52
C HIS A 59 1.72 -5.93 5.08
N LEU A 60 1.75 -4.93 4.21
CA LEU A 60 1.56 -3.54 4.57
C LEU A 60 0.67 -2.81 3.56
N GLY A 61 -0.36 -2.14 4.07
CA GLY A 61 -1.16 -1.18 3.32
C GLY A 61 -0.34 0.09 3.08
N LEU A 62 -0.32 0.53 1.83
CA LEU A 62 0.43 1.68 1.36
C LEU A 62 -0.47 2.58 0.52
N VAL A 63 -0.18 3.87 0.55
CA VAL A 63 -0.76 4.88 -0.35
C VAL A 63 0.35 5.40 -1.24
N PHE A 64 0.08 5.49 -2.54
CA PHE A 64 1.00 6.03 -3.52
C PHE A 64 0.42 7.31 -4.12
N ASP A 65 1.22 8.38 -4.05
CA ASP A 65 0.99 9.71 -4.61
C ASP A 65 -0.35 10.35 -4.27
N ASN A 66 -1.00 9.89 -3.20
CA ASN A 66 -2.37 10.23 -2.82
C ASN A 66 -3.42 9.94 -3.92
N ILE A 67 -3.11 9.07 -4.88
CA ILE A 67 -3.99 8.69 -6.00
C ILE A 67 -4.42 7.23 -5.94
N MET A 68 -3.69 6.38 -5.22
CA MET A 68 -4.05 4.97 -5.07
C MET A 68 -3.60 4.40 -3.73
N SER A 69 -4.33 3.41 -3.26
CA SER A 69 -3.95 2.57 -2.12
C SER A 69 -3.88 1.10 -2.53
N PHE A 70 -3.03 0.34 -1.86
CA PHE A 70 -2.84 -1.09 -2.11
C PHE A 70 -2.19 -1.76 -0.89
N VAL A 71 -2.20 -3.09 -0.87
CA VAL A 71 -1.42 -3.89 0.09
C VAL A 71 -0.28 -4.57 -0.66
N LEU A 72 0.93 -4.34 -0.17
CA LEU A 72 2.13 -5.04 -0.62
C LEU A 72 2.49 -6.14 0.37
N ASP A 73 2.74 -7.34 -0.12
CA ASP A 73 3.27 -8.42 0.69
C ASP A 73 4.81 -8.55 0.58
N GLU A 74 5.38 -9.37 1.45
CA GLU A 74 6.83 -9.63 1.49
C GLU A 74 7.40 -10.36 0.27
N ASN A 75 6.54 -10.91 -0.60
CA ASN A 75 6.90 -11.55 -1.86
C ASN A 75 6.75 -10.60 -3.07
N GLY A 76 6.29 -9.37 -2.85
CA GLY A 76 6.05 -8.38 -3.90
C GLY A 76 4.69 -8.48 -4.58
N VAL A 77 3.76 -9.26 -4.03
CA VAL A 77 2.37 -9.32 -4.52
C VAL A 77 1.64 -8.06 -4.09
N ILE A 78 1.03 -7.40 -5.06
CA ILE A 78 0.14 -6.25 -4.86
C ILE A 78 -1.31 -6.75 -4.83
N THR A 79 -2.04 -6.42 -3.77
CA THR A 79 -3.45 -6.75 -3.60
C THR A 79 -4.25 -5.52 -3.17
N LYS A 80 -5.59 -5.59 -3.25
CA LYS A 80 -6.50 -4.50 -2.84
C LYS A 80 -6.19 -3.13 -3.47
N LEU A 81 -5.74 -3.13 -4.73
CA LEU A 81 -5.49 -1.90 -5.46
C LEU A 81 -6.80 -1.09 -5.59
N THR A 82 -6.79 0.13 -5.08
CA THR A 82 -7.93 1.06 -5.08
C THR A 82 -7.47 2.42 -5.54
N PHE A 83 -8.23 3.10 -6.40
CA PHE A 83 -7.96 4.48 -6.79
C PHE A 83 -8.68 5.42 -5.83
N LEU A 84 -7.97 6.45 -5.37
CA LEU A 84 -8.50 7.42 -4.42
C LEU A 84 -9.15 8.58 -5.20
N GLY A 85 -10.32 9.02 -4.73
CA GLY A 85 -11.02 10.19 -5.30
C GLY A 85 -11.68 9.97 -6.66
N MET A 86 -11.76 8.74 -7.16
CA MET A 86 -12.39 8.42 -8.44
C MET A 86 -13.93 8.50 -8.38
N ASP A 87 -14.50 8.36 -7.18
CA ASP A 87 -15.93 8.48 -6.93
C ASP A 87 -16.41 9.94 -6.83
N ASP A 88 -15.49 10.90 -6.73
CA ASP A 88 -15.77 12.33 -6.59
C ASP A 88 -15.77 13.09 -7.94
N THR A 89 -15.59 12.38 -9.07
CA THR A 89 -15.78 13.01 -10.37
C THR A 89 -17.27 13.36 -10.51
N PRO A 90 -17.64 14.65 -10.69
CA PRO A 90 -19.02 15.02 -10.95
C PRO A 90 -19.54 14.25 -12.15
N ASP A 91 -20.86 14.05 -12.25
CA ASP A 91 -21.50 13.52 -13.46
C ASP A 91 -20.98 14.30 -14.67
N ASP A 92 -20.02 13.68 -15.35
CA ASP A 92 -19.40 14.22 -16.54
C ASP A 92 -20.38 13.92 -17.67
N ASP A 93 -20.86 14.95 -18.37
CA ASP A 93 -21.76 14.82 -19.54
C ASP A 93 -21.10 14.07 -20.72
N ASN A 94 -19.87 13.58 -20.54
CA ASN A 94 -19.13 12.79 -21.50
C ASN A 94 -19.76 11.42 -21.73
N ASP A 95 -19.64 10.96 -22.99
CA ASP A 95 -20.02 9.60 -23.37
C ASP A 95 -19.28 8.57 -22.51
N PRO A 96 -19.96 7.50 -22.02
CA PRO A 96 -19.36 6.51 -21.15
C PRO A 96 -18.05 5.89 -21.65
N LEU A 97 -17.86 5.75 -22.98
CA LEU A 97 -16.62 5.24 -23.54
C LEU A 97 -15.47 6.24 -23.40
N THR A 98 -15.74 7.52 -23.59
CA THR A 98 -14.74 8.58 -23.44
C THR A 98 -14.27 8.69 -21.99
N ARG A 99 -15.20 8.57 -21.03
CA ARG A 99 -14.88 8.51 -19.61
C ARG A 99 -14.00 7.30 -19.30
N LEU A 100 -14.38 6.11 -19.76
CA LEU A 100 -13.60 4.88 -19.56
C LEU A 100 -12.17 5.02 -20.10
N ASP A 101 -12.00 5.57 -21.30
CA ASP A 101 -10.68 5.77 -21.90
C ASP A 101 -9.80 6.71 -21.05
N ALA A 102 -10.37 7.82 -20.56
CA ALA A 102 -9.67 8.75 -19.70
C ALA A 102 -9.26 8.09 -18.36
N GLU A 103 -10.19 7.37 -17.74
CA GLU A 103 -9.94 6.60 -16.52
C GLU A 103 -8.83 5.57 -16.74
N PHE A 104 -8.88 4.82 -17.85
CA PHE A 104 -7.89 3.80 -18.19
C PHE A 104 -6.49 4.39 -18.39
N VAL A 105 -6.39 5.55 -19.03
CA VAL A 105 -5.11 6.27 -19.19
C VAL A 105 -4.54 6.68 -17.83
N LEU A 106 -5.37 7.21 -16.92
CA LEU A 106 -4.95 7.57 -15.57
C LEU A 106 -4.51 6.34 -14.76
N LEU A 107 -5.31 5.28 -14.79
CA LEU A 107 -5.04 3.98 -14.17
C LEU A 107 -3.67 3.44 -14.58
N THR A 108 -3.47 3.28 -15.89
CA THR A 108 -2.24 2.68 -16.46
C THR A 108 -1.02 3.56 -16.24
N GLY A 109 -1.16 4.89 -16.37
CA GLY A 109 -0.10 5.85 -16.10
C GLY A 109 0.37 5.81 -14.64
N SER A 110 -0.58 5.74 -13.72
CA SER A 110 -0.31 5.71 -12.28
C SER A 110 0.33 4.38 -11.86
N LEU A 111 -0.17 3.26 -12.38
CA LEU A 111 0.40 1.93 -12.14
C LEU A 111 1.84 1.84 -12.67
N ARG A 112 2.09 2.37 -13.88
CA ARG A 112 3.44 2.44 -14.45
C ARG A 112 4.39 3.25 -13.57
N ALA A 113 3.92 4.36 -13.02
CA ALA A 113 4.71 5.18 -12.11
C ALA A 113 5.02 4.44 -10.80
N LEU A 114 4.02 3.77 -10.21
CA LEU A 114 4.19 2.93 -9.01
C LEU A 114 5.25 1.85 -9.23
N LEU A 115 5.12 1.05 -10.30
CA LEU A 115 6.06 -0.03 -10.60
C LEU A 115 7.48 0.48 -10.85
N LYS A 116 7.61 1.62 -11.53
CA LYS A 116 8.91 2.26 -11.75
C LYS A 116 9.57 2.68 -10.44
N ASP A 117 8.83 3.27 -9.51
CA ASP A 117 9.39 3.75 -8.24
C ASP A 117 9.65 2.57 -7.28
N LEU A 118 8.78 1.56 -7.23
CA LEU A 118 9.05 0.30 -6.53
C LEU A 118 10.33 -0.36 -7.03
N ASN A 119 10.53 -0.46 -8.35
CA ASN A 119 11.75 -1.03 -8.93
C ASN A 119 13.01 -0.22 -8.58
N LYS A 120 12.92 1.10 -8.39
CA LYS A 120 14.09 1.88 -7.96
C LYS A 120 14.44 1.63 -6.49
N ILE A 121 13.43 1.46 -5.64
CA ILE A 121 13.60 1.28 -4.19
C ILE A 121 14.08 -0.13 -3.88
N LEU A 122 13.53 -1.13 -4.58
CA LEU A 122 13.79 -2.54 -4.30
C LEU A 122 15.05 -3.08 -5.00
N GLY A 123 15.58 -2.35 -6.00
CA GLY A 123 16.72 -2.78 -6.82
C GLY A 123 16.34 -3.80 -7.89
#